data_AF-A0A8H6JS85-F1
#
_entry.id   AF-A0A8H6JS85-F1
#
_cell.length_a   1.000
_cell.length_b   1.000
_cell.length_c   1.000
_cell.angle_alpha   90.00
_cell.angle_beta   90.00
_cell.angle_gamma   90.00
#
_symmetry.space_group_name_H-M   'P 1'
#
loop_
_entity.id
_entity.type
_entity.pdbx_description
1 polymer ?
#
loop_
_entity_poly.entity_id
_entity_poly.type
_entity_poly.pdbx_seq_one_letter_code
_entity_poly.pdbx_strand_id
1 'polypeptide(L)'
;MVLPAFPAKSINRVDKVLGTGPDLGEELALDRLNDLCSRIQRVYNPGATILIATDGACYNGILQNLRLDLTGVTDDELWEYGVALREMVAAKGYRRIEFIRIMNLLRLYDEPVITKEKFMSLLEPSRKELMRRYVDPGFDANACIKNDPDYKTTFDGYAKFLKKDLAYGPIRDSATSGKKYKAKVHETAKAMIARGVAFAELIRERLPEHVRLSIHPSTGQTKISMPLIPQPDSFSMTPWHCAVAVDTRGRFKTGHLAAWRDTHELVLKDGKPYFFREKSPLYSWDAKIEFEHLYGGGLVVHNSGGVDQTKSSLSDSDKRKAGVLAVLQGRIVFRGFV
;
A
#
# COMPACT_ATOMS: atom_id res chain seq x y z
N MET A 1 -17.83 -3.56 3.53
CA MET A 1 -16.64 -4.14 4.23
C MET A 1 -15.74 -3.00 4.66
N VAL A 2 -14.90 -3.17 5.68
CA VAL A 2 -13.94 -2.16 6.14
C VAL A 2 -12.51 -2.71 6.14
N LEU A 3 -11.55 -1.91 5.69
CA LEU A 3 -10.13 -2.28 5.61
C LEU A 3 -9.25 -1.15 6.17
N PRO A 4 -8.58 -1.35 7.32
CA PRO A 4 -7.46 -0.50 7.73
C PRO A 4 -6.26 -0.80 6.85
N ALA A 5 -5.83 0.21 6.10
CA ALA A 5 -4.75 0.07 5.15
C ALA A 5 -4.33 1.46 4.64
N PHE A 6 -3.27 1.47 3.83
CA PHE A 6 -2.79 2.64 3.11
C PHE A 6 -2.40 3.80 4.06
N PRO A 7 -1.48 3.59 5.01
CA PRO A 7 -1.05 4.62 5.93
C PRO A 7 -0.25 5.72 5.23
N ALA A 8 0.82 5.34 4.55
CA ALA A 8 1.76 6.15 3.76
C ALA A 8 2.89 5.22 3.30
N LYS A 9 3.65 5.58 2.26
CA LYS A 9 4.91 4.87 1.92
C LYS A 9 5.90 4.94 3.08
N SER A 10 6.68 3.86 3.24
CA SER A 10 7.84 3.84 4.12
C SER A 10 8.77 5.03 3.92
N ILE A 11 9.36 5.53 5.00
CA ILE A 11 10.43 6.54 4.95
C ILE A 11 11.73 6.01 4.33
N ASN A 12 11.91 4.68 4.27
CA ASN A 12 13.11 4.07 3.73
C ASN A 12 13.07 4.01 2.20
N ARG A 13 13.49 5.11 1.59
CA ARG A 13 13.63 5.28 0.12
C ARG A 13 14.99 4.79 -0.40
N VAL A 14 15.88 4.37 0.50
CA VAL A 14 17.23 3.93 0.14
C VAL A 14 17.21 2.48 -0.32
N ASP A 15 16.46 1.61 0.35
CA ASP A 15 16.48 0.19 0.00
C ASP A 15 15.12 -0.52 0.10
N LYS A 16 14.05 0.17 0.51
CA LYS A 16 12.72 -0.45 0.75
C LYS A 16 11.67 -0.11 -0.31
N VAL A 17 11.41 1.18 -0.56
CA VAL A 17 10.36 1.69 -1.47
C VAL A 17 10.92 2.66 -2.51
N LEU A 18 10.16 2.89 -3.60
CA LEU A 18 10.56 3.74 -4.73
C LEU A 18 10.50 5.25 -4.44
N GLY A 19 9.68 5.68 -3.49
CA GLY A 19 9.46 7.10 -3.19
C GLY A 19 8.37 7.30 -2.13
N THR A 20 7.86 8.54 -2.05
CA THR A 20 6.77 8.93 -1.13
C THR A 20 5.38 8.66 -1.66
N GLY A 21 5.21 8.69 -2.99
CA GLY A 21 3.93 8.52 -3.66
C GLY A 21 3.54 7.06 -3.87
N PRO A 22 2.25 6.80 -4.12
CA PRO A 22 1.78 5.51 -4.63
C PRO A 22 2.52 5.09 -5.90
N ASP A 23 2.77 3.78 -6.03
CA ASP A 23 3.38 3.17 -7.20
C ASP A 23 2.53 1.98 -7.71
N LEU A 24 3.08 1.08 -8.53
CA LEU A 24 2.32 -0.07 -9.05
C LEU A 24 1.72 -0.92 -7.92
N GLY A 25 2.36 -0.98 -6.75
CA GLY A 25 1.84 -1.74 -5.61
C GLY A 25 0.47 -1.23 -5.16
N GLU A 26 0.31 0.09 -5.03
CA GLU A 26 -0.95 0.71 -4.66
C GLU A 26 -2.00 0.55 -5.78
N GLU A 27 -1.60 0.65 -7.05
CA GLU A 27 -2.51 0.44 -8.18
C GLU A 27 -3.09 -0.99 -8.15
N LEU A 28 -2.24 -2.01 -8.05
CA LEU A 28 -2.67 -3.42 -7.98
C LEU A 28 -3.55 -3.70 -6.77
N ALA A 29 -3.28 -3.04 -5.64
CA ALA A 29 -4.08 -3.17 -4.44
C ALA A 29 -5.51 -2.63 -4.65
N LEU A 30 -5.64 -1.44 -5.26
CA LEU A 30 -6.94 -0.84 -5.58
C LEU A 30 -7.69 -1.67 -6.63
N ASP A 31 -6.99 -2.13 -7.67
CA ASP A 31 -7.55 -3.02 -8.69
C ASP A 31 -8.13 -4.30 -8.06
N ARG A 32 -7.37 -4.93 -7.13
CA ARG A 32 -7.82 -6.12 -6.39
C ARG A 32 -9.04 -5.88 -5.52
N LEU A 33 -9.10 -4.75 -4.83
CA LEU A 33 -10.25 -4.40 -3.98
C LEU A 33 -11.51 -4.15 -4.81
N ASN A 34 -11.37 -3.46 -5.95
CA ASN A 34 -12.48 -3.24 -6.86
C ASN A 34 -12.94 -4.54 -7.54
N ASP A 35 -12.01 -5.43 -7.92
CA ASP A 35 -12.34 -6.75 -8.46
C ASP A 35 -13.08 -7.61 -7.42
N LEU A 36 -12.66 -7.60 -6.15
CA LEU A 36 -13.36 -8.30 -5.07
C LEU A 36 -14.84 -7.87 -5.01
N CYS A 37 -15.12 -6.57 -4.97
CA CYS A 37 -16.49 -6.07 -4.96
C CYS A 37 -17.27 -6.45 -6.22
N SER A 38 -16.62 -6.39 -7.39
CA SER A 38 -17.22 -6.78 -8.66
C SER A 38 -17.57 -8.27 -8.69
N ARG A 39 -16.71 -9.13 -8.14
CA ARG A 39 -16.93 -10.58 -8.03
C ARG A 39 -18.04 -10.92 -7.05
N ILE A 40 -18.14 -10.21 -5.92
CA ILE A 40 -19.26 -10.37 -5.00
C ILE A 40 -20.57 -10.01 -5.70
N GLN A 41 -20.60 -8.90 -6.47
CA GLN A 41 -21.83 -8.50 -7.16
C GLN A 41 -22.33 -9.53 -8.18
N ARG A 42 -21.43 -10.30 -8.81
CA ARG A 42 -21.80 -11.36 -9.74
C ARG A 42 -22.59 -12.50 -9.09
N VAL A 43 -22.46 -12.69 -7.78
CA VAL A 43 -23.15 -13.75 -7.02
C VAL A 43 -24.16 -13.22 -6.01
N TYR A 44 -24.09 -11.94 -5.67
CA TYR A 44 -24.98 -11.25 -4.75
C TYR A 44 -25.35 -9.88 -5.34
N ASN A 45 -26.55 -9.75 -5.90
CA ASN A 45 -26.97 -8.59 -6.71
C ASN A 45 -26.69 -7.20 -6.09
N PRO A 46 -26.89 -6.97 -4.78
CA PRO A 46 -26.55 -5.68 -4.16
C PRO A 46 -25.05 -5.34 -4.22
N GLY A 47 -24.18 -6.34 -4.36
CA GLY A 47 -22.73 -6.18 -4.42
C GLY A 47 -22.11 -5.87 -3.07
N ALA A 48 -20.98 -5.17 -3.10
CA ALA A 48 -20.27 -4.73 -1.91
C ALA A 48 -19.48 -3.45 -2.18
N THR A 49 -19.18 -2.73 -1.10
CA THR A 49 -18.28 -1.58 -1.07
C THR A 49 -17.15 -1.84 -0.07
N ILE A 50 -15.92 -1.45 -0.43
CA ILE A 50 -14.80 -1.38 0.50
C ILE A 50 -14.69 0.03 1.04
N LEU A 51 -14.79 0.17 2.36
CA LEU A 51 -14.41 1.38 3.07
C LEU A 51 -12.96 1.25 3.56
N ILE A 52 -12.04 1.97 2.92
CA ILE A 52 -10.65 2.06 3.33
C ILE A 52 -10.54 3.03 4.50
N ALA A 53 -10.27 2.49 5.69
CA ALA A 53 -10.00 3.27 6.89
C ALA A 53 -8.51 3.60 6.94
N THR A 54 -8.09 4.75 6.40
CA THR A 54 -6.68 5.12 6.30
C THR A 54 -6.07 5.27 7.70
N ASP A 55 -5.09 4.44 8.04
CA ASP A 55 -4.59 4.27 9.40
C ASP A 55 -3.33 5.08 9.71
N GLY A 56 -2.71 5.72 8.71
CA GLY A 56 -1.45 6.47 8.87
C GLY A 56 -1.51 7.57 9.91
N ALA A 57 -2.64 8.29 9.99
CA ALA A 57 -2.88 9.34 10.97
C ALA A 57 -2.85 8.83 12.42
N CYS A 58 -3.02 7.53 12.65
CA CYS A 58 -3.08 6.92 13.97
C CYS A 58 -1.70 6.75 14.61
N TYR A 59 -0.60 6.71 13.85
CA TYR A 59 0.69 6.26 14.37
C TYR A 59 1.59 7.37 14.92
N ASN A 60 1.58 8.56 14.33
CA ASN A 60 2.35 9.70 14.85
C ASN A 60 1.53 10.51 15.86
N GLY A 61 2.15 11.42 16.62
CA GLY A 61 1.43 12.37 17.48
C GLY A 61 2.21 12.80 18.71
N ILE A 62 1.50 13.26 19.74
CA ILE A 62 2.09 13.58 21.06
C ILE A 62 1.52 12.62 22.10
N LEU A 63 2.39 12.02 22.91
CA LEU A 63 2.00 11.26 24.09
C LEU A 63 2.76 11.81 25.30
N GLN A 64 2.06 12.21 26.36
CA GLN A 64 2.66 12.77 27.58
C GLN A 64 3.63 13.94 27.31
N ASN A 65 3.24 14.88 26.44
CA ASN A 65 4.04 16.04 26.01
C ASN A 65 5.33 15.71 25.23
N LEU A 66 5.55 14.45 24.87
CA LEU A 66 6.63 14.05 23.97
C LEU A 66 6.07 13.80 22.57
N ARG A 67 6.68 14.43 21.55
CA ARG A 67 6.39 14.09 20.16
C ARG A 67 6.82 12.66 19.91
N LEU A 68 5.85 11.81 19.62
CA LEU A 68 6.02 10.41 19.29
C LEU A 68 5.89 10.25 17.78
N ASP A 69 7.03 10.17 17.12
CA ASP A 69 7.12 9.81 15.72
C ASP A 69 7.40 8.31 15.63
N LEU A 70 6.36 7.51 15.34
CA LEU A 70 6.49 6.05 15.31
C LEU A 70 6.92 5.55 13.93
N THR A 71 6.68 6.31 12.88
CA THR A 71 6.90 5.87 11.50
C THR A 71 7.95 6.69 10.77
N GLY A 72 8.27 7.90 11.25
CA GLY A 72 9.09 8.91 10.58
C GLY A 72 8.36 9.66 9.46
N VAL A 73 7.12 9.29 9.15
CA VAL A 73 6.34 9.87 8.05
C VAL A 73 5.87 11.26 8.44
N THR A 74 6.06 12.26 7.59
CA THR A 74 5.57 13.61 7.89
C THR A 74 4.06 13.71 7.68
N ASP A 75 3.41 14.67 8.35
CA ASP A 75 1.97 14.90 8.15
C ASP A 75 1.66 15.35 6.70
N ASP A 76 2.59 16.05 6.04
CA ASP A 76 2.52 16.37 4.61
C ASP A 76 2.56 15.12 3.73
N GLU A 77 3.50 14.20 3.97
CA GLU A 77 3.58 12.95 3.21
C GLU A 77 2.33 12.09 3.36
N LEU A 78 1.77 12.05 4.58
CA LEU A 78 0.49 11.41 4.87
C LEU A 78 -0.65 12.03 4.05
N TRP A 79 -0.70 13.36 3.97
CA TRP A 79 -1.70 14.08 3.17
C TRP A 79 -1.55 13.78 1.68
N GLU A 80 -0.35 13.98 1.11
CA GLU A 80 -0.11 13.81 -0.33
C GLU A 80 -0.37 12.37 -0.78
N TYR A 81 0.04 11.38 0.02
CA TYR A 81 -0.24 9.96 -0.26
C TYR A 81 -1.76 9.70 -0.27
N GLY A 82 -2.50 10.25 0.70
CA GLY A 82 -3.94 10.11 0.78
C GLY A 82 -4.71 10.79 -0.36
N VAL A 83 -4.22 11.93 -0.86
CA VAL A 83 -4.75 12.61 -2.05
C VAL A 83 -4.50 11.76 -3.30
N ALA A 84 -3.26 11.33 -3.52
CA ALA A 84 -2.88 10.55 -4.68
C ALA A 84 -3.69 9.23 -4.80
N LEU A 85 -3.96 8.54 -3.68
CA LEU A 85 -4.81 7.34 -3.71
C LEU A 85 -6.24 7.61 -4.17
N ARG A 86 -6.82 8.74 -3.75
CA ARG A 86 -8.18 9.12 -4.16
C ARG A 86 -8.21 9.51 -5.64
N GLU A 87 -7.18 10.19 -6.11
CA GLU A 87 -7.00 10.50 -7.54
C GLU A 87 -6.87 9.22 -8.38
N MET A 88 -6.11 8.21 -7.91
CA MET A 88 -6.02 6.91 -8.59
C MET A 88 -7.37 6.20 -8.69
N VAL A 89 -8.14 6.17 -7.58
CA VAL A 89 -9.50 5.60 -7.56
C VAL A 89 -10.43 6.33 -8.54
N ALA A 90 -10.37 7.66 -8.56
CA ALA A 90 -11.17 8.48 -9.47
C ALA A 90 -10.78 8.27 -10.94
N ALA A 91 -9.48 8.28 -11.26
CA ALA A 91 -8.94 8.07 -12.61
C ALA A 91 -9.30 6.69 -13.17
N LYS A 92 -9.34 5.66 -12.30
CA LYS A 92 -9.78 4.30 -12.66
C LYS A 92 -11.31 4.14 -12.72
N GLY A 93 -12.08 5.16 -12.28
CA GLY A 93 -13.54 5.11 -12.26
C GLY A 93 -14.11 4.11 -11.24
N TYR A 94 -13.37 3.82 -10.16
CA TYR A 94 -13.78 2.85 -9.15
C TYR A 94 -14.86 3.42 -8.23
N ARG A 95 -16.08 2.89 -8.36
CA ARG A 95 -17.27 3.34 -7.62
C ARG A 95 -17.54 2.58 -6.32
N ARG A 96 -16.83 1.48 -6.07
CA ARG A 96 -17.03 0.59 -4.91
C ARG A 96 -15.91 0.69 -3.86
N ILE A 97 -15.09 1.73 -3.97
CA ILE A 97 -14.01 2.04 -3.03
C ILE A 97 -14.30 3.42 -2.45
N GLU A 98 -14.44 3.45 -1.14
CA GLU A 98 -14.62 4.66 -0.35
C GLU A 98 -13.47 4.76 0.65
N PHE A 99 -13.29 5.96 1.21
CA PHE A 99 -12.24 6.20 2.20
C PHE A 99 -12.81 6.96 3.38
N ILE A 100 -12.43 6.53 4.58
CA ILE A 100 -12.76 7.20 5.82
C ILE A 100 -11.49 7.49 6.62
N ARG A 101 -11.40 8.69 7.21
CA ARG A 101 -10.27 9.07 8.05
C ARG A 101 -10.62 8.93 9.52
N ILE A 102 -9.60 8.88 10.38
CA ILE A 102 -9.77 8.82 11.84
C ILE A 102 -10.65 9.95 12.39
N MET A 103 -10.48 11.20 11.91
CA MET A 103 -11.28 12.36 12.32
C MET A 103 -12.77 12.19 11.99
N ASN A 104 -13.10 11.51 10.88
CA ASN A 104 -14.48 11.22 10.50
C ASN A 104 -15.07 10.13 11.39
N LEU A 105 -14.31 9.05 11.64
CA LEU A 105 -14.74 7.99 12.55
C LEU A 105 -15.00 8.52 13.97
N LEU A 106 -14.18 9.46 14.45
CA LEU A 106 -14.32 10.10 15.76
C LEU A 106 -15.44 11.17 15.82
N ARG A 107 -16.08 11.52 14.70
CA ARG A 107 -17.02 12.66 14.58
C ARG A 107 -16.41 14.01 14.99
N LEU A 108 -15.11 14.20 14.70
CA LEU A 108 -14.47 15.52 14.81
C LEU A 108 -14.62 16.32 13.50
N TYR A 109 -15.06 15.65 12.43
CA TYR A 109 -15.33 16.22 11.13
C TYR A 109 -16.28 15.31 10.33
N ASP A 110 -17.43 15.81 9.92
CA ASP A 110 -18.47 14.97 9.31
C ASP A 110 -18.45 14.99 7.78
N GLU A 111 -17.82 16.00 7.17
CA GLU A 111 -17.78 16.13 5.71
C GLU A 111 -16.84 15.10 5.05
N PRO A 112 -17.20 14.59 3.85
CA PRO A 112 -16.38 13.61 3.14
C PRO A 112 -15.12 14.24 2.51
N VAL A 113 -15.21 15.52 2.14
CA VAL A 113 -14.13 16.32 1.57
C VAL A 113 -13.55 17.20 2.66
N ILE A 114 -12.23 17.28 2.75
CA ILE A 114 -11.51 18.06 3.75
C ILE A 114 -10.38 18.82 3.04
N THR A 115 -10.07 20.05 3.46
CA THR A 115 -8.88 20.76 2.96
C THR A 115 -7.61 20.30 3.67
N LYS A 116 -6.44 20.60 3.10
CA LYS A 116 -5.16 20.27 3.72
C LYS A 116 -5.03 20.92 5.10
N GLU A 117 -5.38 22.20 5.20
CA GLU A 117 -5.29 22.98 6.44
C GLU A 117 -6.18 22.37 7.53
N LYS A 118 -7.43 22.03 7.18
CA LYS A 118 -8.36 21.42 8.13
C LYS A 118 -7.89 20.03 8.55
N PHE A 119 -7.39 19.23 7.61
CA PHE A 119 -6.79 17.93 7.90
C PHE A 119 -5.63 18.06 8.91
N MET A 120 -4.66 18.94 8.65
CA MET A 120 -3.53 19.16 9.54
C MET A 120 -3.98 19.59 10.94
N SER A 121 -4.93 20.53 11.03
CA SER A 121 -5.47 21.01 12.31
C SER A 121 -6.15 19.93 13.15
N LEU A 122 -6.66 18.87 12.51
CA LEU A 122 -7.42 17.81 13.16
C LEU A 122 -6.58 16.58 13.50
N LEU A 123 -5.35 16.44 13.00
CA LEU A 123 -4.51 15.26 13.24
C LEU A 123 -4.27 15.05 14.73
N GLU A 124 -3.72 16.05 15.43
CA GLU A 124 -3.40 15.92 16.85
C GLU A 124 -4.64 15.79 17.75
N PRO A 125 -5.71 16.58 17.59
CA PRO A 125 -6.97 16.34 18.29
C PRO A 125 -7.52 14.92 18.09
N SER A 126 -7.45 14.40 16.86
CA SER A 126 -7.92 13.03 16.56
C SER A 126 -7.09 11.97 17.27
N ARG A 127 -5.77 12.12 17.28
CA ARG A 127 -4.85 11.19 17.96
C ARG A 127 -5.11 11.18 19.47
N LYS A 128 -5.25 12.36 20.08
CA LYS A 128 -5.57 12.48 21.52
C LYS A 128 -6.91 11.85 21.84
N GLU A 129 -7.94 12.13 21.05
CA GLU A 129 -9.28 11.61 21.30
C GLU A 129 -9.37 10.09 21.10
N LEU A 130 -8.67 9.54 20.10
CA LEU A 130 -8.55 8.10 19.90
C LEU A 130 -7.95 7.43 21.16
N MET A 131 -6.81 7.93 21.62
CA MET A 131 -6.13 7.34 22.78
C MET A 131 -6.98 7.50 24.05
N ARG A 132 -7.60 8.66 24.25
CA ARG A 132 -8.45 8.94 25.43
C ARG A 132 -9.66 8.01 25.51
N ARG A 133 -10.28 7.69 24.37
CA ARG A 133 -11.50 6.85 24.34
C ARG A 133 -11.22 5.35 24.34
N TYR A 134 -10.16 4.91 23.68
CA TYR A 134 -9.99 3.50 23.32
C TYR A 134 -8.72 2.84 23.85
N VAL A 135 -7.89 3.58 24.60
CA VAL A 135 -6.75 2.98 25.32
C VAL A 135 -6.96 3.13 26.80
N ASP A 136 -7.02 1.98 27.49
CA ASP A 136 -7.05 1.92 28.94
C ASP A 136 -5.79 2.61 29.51
N PRO A 137 -5.91 3.51 30.50
CA PRO A 137 -4.76 4.03 31.24
C PRO A 137 -3.80 2.95 31.79
N GLY A 138 -4.31 1.75 32.08
CA GLY A 138 -3.55 0.57 32.48
C GLY A 138 -3.11 -0.35 31.34
N PHE A 139 -3.24 0.06 30.07
CA PHE A 139 -2.92 -0.77 28.91
C PHE A 139 -1.46 -1.25 28.94
N ASP A 140 -1.27 -2.56 29.11
CA ASP A 140 0.02 -3.21 28.96
C ASP A 140 0.13 -3.93 27.61
N ALA A 141 0.89 -3.32 26.69
CA ALA A 141 1.20 -3.91 25.41
C ALA A 141 1.84 -5.31 25.55
N ASN A 142 2.64 -5.55 26.59
CA ASN A 142 3.28 -6.86 26.79
C ASN A 142 2.26 -7.94 27.14
N ALA A 143 1.31 -7.65 28.04
CA ALA A 143 0.21 -8.54 28.35
C ALA A 143 -0.65 -8.83 27.10
N CYS A 144 -0.98 -7.80 26.33
CA CYS A 144 -1.72 -7.92 25.08
C CYS A 144 -1.01 -8.85 24.06
N ILE A 145 0.28 -8.60 23.81
CA ILE A 145 1.11 -9.42 22.91
C ILE A 145 1.25 -10.86 23.43
N LYS A 146 1.31 -11.06 24.75
CA LYS A 146 1.47 -12.39 25.35
C LYS A 146 0.20 -13.23 25.24
N ASN A 147 -0.97 -12.62 25.42
CA ASN A 147 -2.23 -13.32 25.62
C ASN A 147 -3.08 -13.46 24.35
N ASP A 148 -2.80 -12.69 23.31
CA ASP A 148 -3.56 -12.70 22.05
C ASP A 148 -2.65 -13.07 20.85
N PRO A 149 -2.90 -14.22 20.18
CA PRO A 149 -2.10 -14.65 19.04
C PRO A 149 -2.09 -13.70 17.82
N ASP A 150 -3.21 -13.01 17.57
CA ASP A 150 -3.34 -12.05 16.46
C ASP A 150 -2.52 -10.78 16.75
N TYR A 151 -2.50 -10.30 18.00
CA TYR A 151 -1.63 -9.19 18.41
C TYR A 151 -0.16 -9.59 18.44
N LYS A 152 0.17 -10.82 18.88
CA LYS A 152 1.53 -11.35 18.76
C LYS A 152 2.03 -11.35 17.31
N THR A 153 1.22 -11.88 16.39
CA THR A 153 1.55 -11.95 14.96
C THR A 153 1.77 -10.56 14.38
N THR A 154 0.93 -9.61 14.79
CA THR A 154 1.03 -8.20 14.37
C THR A 154 2.29 -7.54 14.92
N PHE A 155 2.63 -7.76 16.19
CA PHE A 155 3.85 -7.23 16.82
C PHE A 155 5.12 -7.78 16.17
N ASP A 156 5.19 -9.10 15.95
CA ASP A 156 6.34 -9.74 15.29
C ASP A 156 6.52 -9.18 13.86
N GLY A 157 5.40 -8.91 13.16
CA GLY A 157 5.38 -8.19 11.89
C GLY A 157 5.95 -6.77 12.01
N TYR A 158 5.45 -5.95 12.93
CA TYR A 158 5.94 -4.59 13.16
C TYR A 158 7.43 -4.57 13.49
N ALA A 159 7.88 -5.38 14.44
CA ALA A 159 9.30 -5.45 14.82
C ALA A 159 10.20 -5.80 13.62
N LYS A 160 9.76 -6.70 12.74
CA LYS A 160 10.47 -7.06 11.52
C LYS A 160 10.53 -5.93 10.51
N PHE A 161 9.39 -5.29 10.20
CA PHE A 161 9.32 -4.28 9.14
C PHE A 161 9.89 -2.93 9.59
N LEU A 162 9.64 -2.50 10.84
CA LEU A 162 10.18 -1.27 11.41
C LEU A 162 11.71 -1.27 11.49
N LYS A 163 12.32 -2.43 11.75
CA LYS A 163 13.79 -2.56 11.71
C LYS A 163 14.38 -2.11 10.38
N LYS A 164 13.63 -2.27 9.29
CA LYS A 164 14.04 -1.80 7.97
C LYS A 164 13.51 -0.39 7.68
N ASP A 165 12.28 -0.04 8.05
CA ASP A 165 11.77 1.33 7.86
C ASP A 165 12.64 2.38 8.54
N LEU A 166 13.02 2.12 9.78
CA LEU A 166 13.75 3.06 10.63
C LEU A 166 15.26 2.90 10.51
N ALA A 167 15.74 2.23 9.46
CA ALA A 167 17.17 1.98 9.25
C ALA A 167 17.96 3.24 8.90
N TYR A 168 17.26 4.33 8.58
CA TYR A 168 17.78 5.65 8.24
C TYR A 168 16.99 6.73 8.98
N GLY A 169 17.60 7.90 9.18
CA GLY A 169 16.94 9.07 9.77
C GLY A 169 16.99 9.12 11.30
N PRO A 170 16.23 10.05 11.93
CA PRO A 170 16.47 10.46 13.32
C PRO A 170 16.43 9.34 14.36
N ILE A 171 15.57 8.33 14.16
CA ILE A 171 15.47 7.18 15.08
C ILE A 171 16.73 6.30 15.00
N ARG A 172 17.27 6.09 13.80
CA ARG A 172 18.55 5.39 13.62
C ARG A 172 19.70 6.20 14.20
N ASP A 173 19.75 7.49 13.87
CA ASP A 173 20.87 8.38 14.17
C ASP A 173 20.99 8.61 15.68
N SER A 174 19.87 8.65 16.39
CA SER A 174 19.83 8.73 17.85
C SER A 174 20.24 7.42 18.56
N ALA A 175 20.49 6.31 17.86
CA ALA A 175 20.87 5.03 18.44
C ALA A 175 22.39 4.81 18.39
N THR A 176 23.04 4.92 19.55
CA THR A 176 24.52 4.80 19.67
C THR A 176 25.08 3.40 19.39
N SER A 177 24.25 2.38 19.20
CA SER A 177 24.67 1.02 18.83
C SER A 177 23.53 0.23 18.18
N GLY A 178 23.87 -0.87 17.50
CA GLY A 178 22.87 -1.77 16.91
C GLY A 178 21.94 -2.41 17.95
N LYS A 179 22.39 -2.65 19.18
CA LYS A 179 21.56 -3.16 20.28
C LYS A 179 20.52 -2.13 20.72
N LYS A 180 20.94 -0.87 20.92
CA LYS A 180 20.03 0.23 21.27
C LYS A 180 19.02 0.51 20.15
N TYR A 181 19.46 0.41 18.89
CA TYR A 181 18.57 0.54 17.74
C TYR A 181 17.45 -0.51 17.77
N LYS A 182 17.80 -1.80 17.95
CA LYS A 182 16.81 -2.88 18.08
C LYS A 182 15.83 -2.65 19.24
N ALA A 183 16.33 -2.17 20.38
CA ALA A 183 15.48 -1.85 21.53
C ALA A 183 14.46 -0.75 21.20
N LYS A 184 14.90 0.35 20.59
CA LYS A 184 14.02 1.43 20.12
C LYS A 184 12.97 0.93 19.13
N VAL A 185 13.37 0.12 18.15
CA VAL A 185 12.43 -0.50 17.19
C VAL A 185 11.37 -1.35 17.90
N HIS A 186 11.75 -2.11 18.92
CA HIS A 186 10.80 -2.90 19.72
C HIS A 186 9.85 -2.00 20.54
N GLU A 187 10.36 -0.93 21.14
CA GLU A 187 9.53 0.05 21.86
C GLU A 187 8.52 0.73 20.92
N THR A 188 8.97 1.16 19.73
CA THR A 188 8.11 1.69 18.67
C THR A 188 7.04 0.67 18.26
N ALA A 189 7.41 -0.59 18.06
CA ALA A 189 6.45 -1.65 17.71
C ALA A 189 5.38 -1.85 18.80
N LYS A 190 5.73 -1.79 20.08
CA LYS A 190 4.76 -1.85 21.20
C LYS A 190 3.82 -0.65 21.20
N ALA A 191 4.35 0.56 20.99
CA ALA A 191 3.52 1.76 20.90
C ALA A 191 2.56 1.72 19.70
N MET A 192 2.98 1.14 18.57
CA MET A 192 2.10 0.90 17.43
C MET A 192 0.98 -0.10 17.73
N ILE A 193 1.24 -1.13 18.55
CA ILE A 193 0.18 -2.05 19.00
C ILE A 193 -0.90 -1.29 19.77
N ALA A 194 -0.53 -0.43 20.73
CA ALA A 194 -1.51 0.36 21.49
C ALA A 194 -2.41 1.22 20.58
N ARG A 195 -1.81 1.92 19.60
CA ARG A 195 -2.56 2.75 18.63
C ARG A 195 -3.40 1.90 17.67
N GLY A 196 -2.89 0.75 17.25
CA GLY A 196 -3.62 -0.20 16.39
C GLY A 196 -4.82 -0.82 17.10
N VAL A 197 -4.69 -1.16 18.38
CA VAL A 197 -5.80 -1.62 19.26
C VAL A 197 -6.86 -0.52 19.32
N ALA A 198 -6.47 0.70 19.68
CA ALA A 198 -7.38 1.84 19.79
C ALA A 198 -8.18 2.06 18.50
N PHE A 199 -7.49 2.00 17.35
CA PHE A 199 -8.11 2.18 16.05
C PHE A 199 -9.02 1.01 15.66
N ALA A 200 -8.67 -0.22 16.05
CA ALA A 200 -9.53 -1.38 15.85
C ALA A 200 -10.82 -1.29 16.67
N GLU A 201 -10.73 -0.84 17.94
CA GLU A 201 -11.90 -0.60 18.80
C GLU A 201 -12.80 0.50 18.23
N LEU A 202 -12.22 1.63 17.80
CA LEU A 202 -12.97 2.69 17.12
C LEU A 202 -13.72 2.15 15.90
N ILE A 203 -13.06 1.35 15.06
CA ILE A 203 -13.75 0.77 13.89
C ILE A 203 -14.87 -0.19 14.32
N ARG A 204 -14.66 -1.00 15.36
CA ARG A 204 -15.68 -1.93 15.84
C ARG A 204 -16.92 -1.19 16.37
N GLU A 205 -16.73 -0.12 17.13
CA GLU A 205 -17.83 0.71 17.63
C GLU A 205 -18.59 1.40 16.48
N ARG A 206 -17.84 1.95 15.51
CA ARG A 206 -18.42 2.83 14.50
C ARG A 206 -18.96 2.14 13.28
N LEU A 207 -18.46 0.93 12.99
CA LEU A 207 -18.78 0.15 11.81
C LEU A 207 -19.06 -1.33 12.19
N PRO A 208 -19.96 -1.60 13.15
CA PRO A 208 -20.14 -2.95 13.71
C PRO A 208 -20.61 -3.98 12.67
N GLU A 209 -21.42 -3.54 11.72
CA GLU A 209 -21.97 -4.41 10.65
C GLU A 209 -21.02 -4.59 9.46
N HIS A 210 -19.81 -4.01 9.51
CA HIS A 210 -18.85 -4.15 8.41
C HIS A 210 -18.01 -5.40 8.58
N VAL A 211 -18.00 -6.26 7.55
CA VAL A 211 -16.99 -7.33 7.44
C VAL A 211 -15.59 -6.72 7.54
N ARG A 212 -14.84 -7.19 8.54
CA ARG A 212 -13.52 -6.67 8.90
C ARG A 212 -12.43 -7.35 8.09
N LEU A 213 -11.86 -6.64 7.11
CA LEU A 213 -10.68 -7.10 6.38
C LEU A 213 -9.39 -6.66 7.09
N SER A 214 -8.29 -7.37 6.82
CA SER A 214 -6.96 -7.04 7.34
C SER A 214 -5.87 -7.32 6.33
N ILE A 215 -4.86 -6.44 6.28
CA ILE A 215 -3.62 -6.66 5.53
C ILE A 215 -2.62 -7.55 6.27
N HIS A 216 -2.95 -8.01 7.48
CA HIS A 216 -2.13 -8.92 8.28
C HIS A 216 -2.71 -10.34 8.23
N PRO A 217 -1.86 -11.37 8.38
CA PRO A 217 -2.32 -12.72 8.74
C PRO A 217 -3.17 -12.69 10.02
N SER A 218 -4.20 -13.51 10.06
CA SER A 218 -5.14 -13.64 11.18
C SER A 218 -5.68 -15.05 11.24
N THR A 219 -6.09 -15.45 12.44
CA THR A 219 -6.86 -16.67 12.71
C THR A 219 -8.27 -16.65 12.10
N GLY A 220 -8.77 -15.51 11.63
CA GLY A 220 -10.10 -15.37 11.05
C GLY A 220 -11.21 -15.10 12.06
N GLN A 221 -10.91 -15.07 13.37
CA GLN A 221 -11.91 -14.88 14.42
C GLN A 221 -12.47 -13.45 14.46
N THR A 222 -11.60 -12.44 14.30
CA THR A 222 -11.98 -11.02 14.43
C THR A 222 -11.78 -10.22 13.13
N LYS A 223 -10.98 -10.75 12.20
CA LYS A 223 -10.65 -10.11 10.93
C LYS A 223 -10.29 -11.15 9.88
N ILE A 224 -10.60 -10.86 8.62
CA ILE A 224 -10.31 -11.71 7.47
C ILE A 224 -9.07 -11.17 6.75
N SER A 225 -8.03 -12.00 6.64
CA SER A 225 -6.81 -11.63 5.95
C SER A 225 -7.03 -11.45 4.44
N MET A 226 -6.51 -10.36 3.90
CA MET A 226 -6.58 -10.00 2.49
C MET A 226 -5.24 -9.40 2.04
N PRO A 227 -4.28 -10.20 1.54
CA PRO A 227 -3.09 -9.66 0.89
C PRO A 227 -3.53 -8.83 -0.32
N LEU A 228 -2.96 -7.63 -0.45
CA LEU A 228 -3.42 -6.65 -1.44
C LEU A 228 -2.79 -6.83 -2.81
N ILE A 229 -1.56 -7.33 -2.88
CA ILE A 229 -0.87 -7.57 -4.15
C ILE A 229 -1.05 -9.05 -4.50
N PRO A 230 -1.61 -9.39 -5.67
CA PRO A 230 -1.80 -10.79 -6.06
C PRO A 230 -0.48 -11.55 -6.16
N GLN A 231 -0.28 -12.53 -5.27
CA GLN A 231 0.81 -13.49 -5.32
C GLN A 231 0.27 -14.87 -4.90
N PRO A 232 0.01 -15.80 -5.85
CA PRO A 232 -0.62 -17.08 -5.54
C PRO A 232 0.14 -17.90 -4.50
N ASP A 233 1.47 -17.84 -4.53
CA ASP A 233 2.34 -18.70 -3.75
C ASP A 233 2.81 -18.08 -2.41
N SER A 234 2.36 -16.87 -2.08
CA SER A 234 2.84 -16.17 -0.88
C SER A 234 1.90 -15.08 -0.36
N PHE A 235 1.89 -14.87 0.96
CA PHE A 235 1.31 -13.68 1.54
C PHE A 235 2.15 -12.46 1.16
N SER A 236 1.60 -11.58 0.32
CA SER A 236 2.36 -10.45 -0.23
C SER A 236 2.76 -9.46 0.85
N MET A 237 3.85 -8.72 0.60
CA MET A 237 4.07 -7.49 1.36
C MET A 237 2.96 -6.48 1.08
N THR A 238 2.75 -5.54 2.00
CA THR A 238 1.86 -4.41 1.76
C THR A 238 2.50 -3.42 0.77
N PRO A 239 1.72 -2.81 -0.14
CA PRO A 239 2.22 -1.87 -1.15
C PRO A 239 3.20 -0.81 -0.63
N TRP A 240 2.89 -0.22 0.51
CA TRP A 240 3.65 0.86 1.11
C TRP A 240 4.97 0.45 1.78
N HIS A 241 5.27 -0.85 1.82
CA HIS A 241 6.51 -1.39 2.40
C HIS A 241 7.38 -2.13 1.37
N CYS A 242 7.07 -2.06 0.08
CA CYS A 242 7.83 -2.73 -0.96
C CYS A 242 7.88 -1.91 -2.26
N ALA A 243 8.67 -2.40 -3.21
CA ALA A 243 8.57 -2.11 -4.63
C ALA A 243 8.10 -3.38 -5.36
N VAL A 244 7.19 -3.24 -6.32
CA VAL A 244 6.72 -4.36 -7.14
C VAL A 244 7.71 -4.63 -8.27
N ALA A 245 7.99 -5.91 -8.52
CA ALA A 245 8.65 -6.39 -9.71
C ALA A 245 7.67 -7.18 -10.60
N VAL A 246 7.84 -7.10 -11.92
CA VAL A 246 7.07 -7.85 -12.91
C VAL A 246 8.01 -8.75 -13.70
N ASP A 247 7.73 -10.05 -13.71
CA ASP A 247 8.51 -11.01 -14.51
C ASP A 247 8.05 -11.07 -15.97
N THR A 248 8.81 -11.77 -16.81
CA THR A 248 8.49 -11.98 -18.24
C THR A 248 7.14 -12.66 -18.49
N ARG A 249 6.59 -13.35 -17.49
CA ARG A 249 5.25 -13.97 -17.53
C ARG A 249 4.15 -13.05 -17.02
N GLY A 250 4.46 -11.78 -16.71
CA GLY A 250 3.51 -10.80 -16.20
C GLY A 250 3.10 -11.04 -14.75
N ARG A 251 3.85 -11.84 -13.99
CA ARG A 251 3.55 -12.10 -12.58
C ARG A 251 4.16 -11.01 -11.70
N PHE A 252 3.36 -10.52 -10.76
CA PHE A 252 3.77 -9.52 -9.79
C PHE A 252 4.51 -10.17 -8.61
N LYS A 253 5.64 -9.58 -8.22
CA LYS A 253 6.41 -9.97 -7.04
C LYS A 253 6.64 -8.79 -6.12
N THR A 254 6.36 -8.95 -4.83
CA THR A 254 6.71 -7.94 -3.83
C THR A 254 8.09 -8.19 -3.24
N GLY A 255 8.88 -7.12 -3.12
CA GLY A 255 10.19 -7.18 -2.50
C GLY A 255 10.69 -5.77 -2.16
N HIS A 256 11.72 -5.69 -1.33
CA HIS A 256 12.37 -4.41 -1.07
C HIS A 256 13.12 -3.93 -2.30
N LEU A 257 13.13 -2.62 -2.56
CA LEU A 257 13.78 -1.99 -3.71
C LEU A 257 15.17 -2.58 -4.03
N ALA A 258 16.03 -2.75 -3.02
CA ALA A 258 17.38 -3.26 -3.25
C ALA A 258 17.46 -4.68 -3.85
N ALA A 259 16.42 -5.52 -3.67
CA ALA A 259 16.38 -6.87 -4.23
C ALA A 259 16.26 -6.88 -5.76
N TRP A 260 15.84 -5.76 -6.36
CA TRP A 260 15.52 -5.68 -7.78
C TRP A 260 16.62 -5.04 -8.63
N ARG A 261 17.51 -4.24 -8.04
CA ARG A 261 18.46 -3.37 -8.75
C ARG A 261 19.33 -4.07 -9.79
N ASP A 262 19.81 -5.26 -9.48
CA ASP A 262 20.77 -5.95 -10.36
C ASP A 262 20.07 -6.70 -11.50
N THR A 263 18.90 -7.28 -11.21
CA THR A 263 18.20 -8.22 -12.09
C THR A 263 17.05 -7.58 -12.88
N HIS A 264 16.57 -6.42 -12.46
CA HIS A 264 15.43 -5.74 -13.04
C HIS A 264 15.81 -4.31 -13.49
N GLU A 265 15.05 -3.78 -14.44
CA GLU A 265 15.09 -2.38 -14.84
C GLU A 265 13.97 -1.60 -14.15
N LEU A 266 14.25 -0.34 -13.77
CA LEU A 266 13.24 0.54 -13.20
C LEU A 266 12.37 1.10 -14.33
N VAL A 267 11.07 0.85 -14.26
CA VAL A 267 10.07 1.44 -15.17
C VAL A 267 9.51 2.71 -14.55
N LEU A 268 9.47 3.77 -15.36
CA LEU A 268 8.88 5.05 -15.00
C LEU A 268 7.46 5.18 -15.55
N LYS A 269 6.58 5.86 -14.83
CA LYS A 269 5.26 6.30 -15.30
C LYS A 269 5.17 7.80 -15.05
N ASP A 270 4.91 8.58 -16.11
CA ASP A 270 4.90 10.04 -16.05
C ASP A 270 6.20 10.64 -15.47
N GLY A 271 7.34 10.05 -15.83
CA GLY A 271 8.66 10.44 -15.34
C GLY A 271 8.97 10.06 -13.88
N LYS A 272 8.06 9.35 -13.19
CA LYS A 272 8.23 8.94 -11.78
C LYS A 272 8.53 7.44 -11.68
N PRO A 273 9.41 7.01 -10.76
CA PRO A 273 9.63 5.58 -10.45
C PRO A 273 8.32 4.87 -10.13
N TYR A 274 8.02 3.77 -10.84
CA TYR A 274 6.70 3.13 -10.76
C TYR A 274 6.74 1.63 -10.44
N PHE A 275 7.65 0.86 -11.05
CA PHE A 275 7.89 -0.55 -10.67
C PHE A 275 9.19 -1.06 -11.29
N PHE A 276 9.58 -2.29 -10.97
CA PHE A 276 10.70 -2.99 -11.60
C PHE A 276 10.22 -4.02 -12.62
N ARG A 277 10.88 -4.12 -13.77
CA ARG A 277 10.60 -5.17 -14.77
C ARG A 277 11.82 -6.06 -14.94
N GLU A 278 11.62 -7.37 -14.99
CA GLU A 278 12.70 -8.33 -15.24
C GLU A 278 13.42 -7.96 -16.55
N LYS A 279 14.75 -7.81 -16.50
CA LYS A 279 15.55 -7.50 -17.69
C LYS A 279 15.40 -8.63 -18.70
N SER A 280 14.90 -8.31 -19.88
CA SER A 280 14.70 -9.30 -20.94
C SER A 280 14.77 -8.64 -22.32
N PRO A 281 15.43 -9.27 -23.32
CA PRO A 281 15.39 -8.82 -24.71
C PRO A 281 13.97 -8.72 -25.29
N LEU A 282 12.98 -9.38 -24.67
CA LEU A 282 11.57 -9.30 -25.08
C LEU A 282 11.00 -7.89 -24.95
N TYR A 283 11.57 -7.04 -24.10
CA TYR A 283 11.13 -5.67 -23.87
C TYR A 283 11.96 -4.61 -24.62
N SER A 284 12.98 -5.02 -25.37
CA SER A 284 13.82 -4.12 -26.17
C SER A 284 13.30 -4.09 -27.61
N TRP A 285 12.45 -3.14 -27.96
CA TRP A 285 11.84 -3.04 -29.28
C TRP A 285 12.50 -1.97 -30.14
N ASP A 286 12.44 -2.13 -31.46
CA ASP A 286 12.90 -1.11 -32.40
C ASP A 286 11.92 0.08 -32.43
N ALA A 287 10.62 -0.23 -32.28
CA ALA A 287 9.56 0.75 -32.13
C ALA A 287 9.63 1.47 -30.77
N LYS A 288 9.25 2.75 -30.75
CA LYS A 288 9.09 3.55 -29.52
C LYS A 288 7.77 3.18 -28.85
N ILE A 289 7.85 2.44 -27.77
CA ILE A 289 6.67 1.89 -27.08
C ILE A 289 6.78 1.99 -25.57
N GLU A 290 5.62 1.90 -24.91
CA GLU A 290 5.51 1.72 -23.47
C GLU A 290 4.69 0.48 -23.15
N PHE A 291 5.08 -0.23 -22.10
CA PHE A 291 4.43 -1.46 -21.67
C PHE A 291 3.63 -1.22 -20.39
N GLU A 292 2.35 -1.55 -20.41
CA GLU A 292 1.47 -1.55 -19.24
C GLU A 292 1.05 -2.99 -18.93
N HIS A 293 1.47 -3.49 -17.76
CA HIS A 293 1.07 -4.81 -17.28
C HIS A 293 -0.28 -4.72 -16.56
N LEU A 294 -1.22 -5.60 -16.92
CA LEU A 294 -2.58 -5.54 -16.42
C LEU A 294 -2.80 -6.38 -15.16
N TYR A 295 -3.62 -5.86 -14.24
CA TYR A 295 -4.21 -6.67 -13.18
C TYR A 295 -5.03 -7.82 -13.78
N GLY A 296 -4.82 -9.04 -13.30
CA GLY A 296 -5.47 -10.25 -13.83
C GLY A 296 -4.77 -10.85 -15.06
N GLY A 297 -3.66 -10.26 -15.51
CA GLY A 297 -2.84 -10.77 -16.61
C GLY A 297 -3.05 -10.05 -17.93
N GLY A 298 -2.05 -10.16 -18.79
CA GLY A 298 -1.99 -9.49 -20.09
C GLY A 298 -1.14 -8.22 -20.09
N LEU A 299 -0.86 -7.77 -21.31
CA LEU A 299 0.06 -6.68 -21.60
C LEU A 299 -0.59 -5.70 -22.58
N VAL A 300 -0.50 -4.40 -22.30
CA VAL A 300 -0.81 -3.36 -23.28
C VAL A 300 0.49 -2.76 -23.77
N VAL A 301 0.63 -2.69 -25.09
CA VAL A 301 1.72 -1.99 -25.78
C VAL A 301 1.15 -0.68 -26.30
N HIS A 302 1.63 0.41 -25.73
CA HIS A 302 1.27 1.77 -26.13
C HIS A 302 2.28 2.29 -27.13
N ASN A 303 1.79 2.90 -28.21
CA ASN A 303 2.61 3.65 -29.13
C ASN A 303 3.07 4.96 -28.48
N SER A 304 4.38 5.14 -28.30
CA SER A 304 4.99 6.40 -27.89
C SER A 304 5.84 7.06 -29.01
N GLY A 305 5.80 6.49 -30.22
CA GLY A 305 6.48 6.98 -31.42
C GLY A 305 5.72 8.01 -32.23
N GLY A 306 4.47 8.32 -31.85
CA GLY A 306 3.61 9.27 -32.56
C GLY A 306 2.78 8.64 -33.69
N VAL A 307 2.04 9.48 -34.41
CA VAL A 307 1.01 9.05 -35.38
C VAL A 307 1.55 8.25 -36.56
N ASP A 308 2.82 8.45 -36.94
CA ASP A 308 3.44 7.77 -38.07
C ASP A 308 3.86 6.32 -37.75
N GLN A 309 3.93 5.96 -36.46
CA GLN A 309 4.26 4.61 -36.03
C GLN A 309 3.02 3.70 -36.03
N THR A 310 2.68 3.15 -37.19
CA THR A 310 1.54 2.24 -37.39
C THR A 310 1.87 0.79 -37.03
N LYS A 311 0.88 -0.12 -37.01
CA LYS A 311 1.17 -1.56 -36.77
C LYS A 311 2.05 -2.19 -37.83
N SER A 312 1.97 -1.72 -39.08
CA SER A 312 2.78 -2.23 -40.18
C SER A 312 4.25 -1.81 -40.07
N SER A 313 4.56 -0.75 -39.32
CA SER A 313 5.94 -0.30 -39.11
C SER A 313 6.73 -1.17 -38.13
N LEU A 314 6.05 -2.02 -37.34
CA LEU A 314 6.72 -2.96 -36.44
C LEU A 314 7.63 -3.92 -37.22
N SER A 315 8.89 -4.00 -36.80
CA SER A 315 9.86 -4.90 -37.38
C SER A 315 9.46 -6.37 -37.17
N ASP A 316 10.01 -7.29 -37.97
CA ASP A 316 9.77 -8.72 -37.75
C ASP A 316 10.31 -9.19 -36.39
N SER A 317 11.34 -8.52 -35.87
CA SER A 317 11.87 -8.75 -34.53
C SER A 317 10.83 -8.40 -33.47
N ASP A 318 10.22 -7.22 -33.57
CA ASP A 318 9.20 -6.74 -32.64
C ASP A 318 7.92 -7.59 -32.70
N LYS A 319 7.49 -7.98 -33.91
CA LYS A 319 6.36 -8.92 -34.10
C LYS A 319 6.63 -10.27 -33.43
N ARG A 320 7.84 -10.82 -33.54
CA ARG A 320 8.23 -12.06 -32.85
C ARG A 320 8.23 -11.89 -31.34
N LYS A 321 8.81 -10.82 -30.81
CA LYS A 321 8.80 -10.52 -29.35
C LYS A 321 7.37 -10.39 -28.83
N ALA A 322 6.51 -9.69 -29.56
CA ALA A 322 5.08 -9.56 -29.26
C ALA A 322 4.37 -10.92 -29.20
N GLY A 323 4.65 -11.80 -30.17
CA GLY A 323 4.12 -13.17 -30.18
C GLY A 323 4.56 -13.98 -28.96
N VAL A 324 5.84 -13.90 -28.58
CA VAL A 324 6.35 -14.58 -27.38
C VAL A 324 5.70 -14.01 -26.10
N LEU A 325 5.61 -12.70 -25.97
CA LEU A 325 4.96 -12.05 -24.82
C LEU A 325 3.47 -12.40 -24.75
N ALA A 326 2.78 -12.51 -25.88
CA ALA A 326 1.39 -12.94 -25.92
C ALA A 326 1.21 -14.36 -25.39
N VAL A 327 2.12 -15.29 -25.72
CA VAL A 327 2.11 -16.66 -25.19
C VAL A 327 2.43 -16.66 -23.68
N LEU A 328 3.41 -15.88 -23.23
CA LEU A 328 3.84 -15.86 -21.83
C LEU A 328 2.81 -15.18 -20.89
N GLN A 329 2.15 -14.12 -21.35
CA GLN A 329 1.26 -13.29 -20.53
C GLN A 329 -0.22 -13.48 -20.87
N GLY A 330 -0.54 -14.38 -21.81
CA GLY A 330 -1.89 -14.78 -22.21
C GLY A 330 -2.57 -13.83 -23.21
N ARG A 331 -2.36 -12.52 -23.11
CA ARG A 331 -2.95 -11.53 -24.04
C ARG A 331 -2.05 -10.32 -24.22
N ILE A 332 -1.95 -9.84 -25.46
CA ILE A 332 -1.35 -8.55 -25.79
C ILE A 332 -2.36 -7.64 -26.51
N VAL A 333 -2.37 -6.36 -26.17
CA VAL A 333 -3.24 -5.34 -26.80
C VAL A 333 -2.37 -4.19 -27.26
N PHE A 334 -2.55 -3.76 -28.50
CA PHE A 334 -1.86 -2.59 -29.04
C PHE A 334 -2.77 -1.36 -28.97
N ARG A 335 -2.28 -0.25 -28.43
CA ARG A 335 -2.98 1.04 -28.33
C ARG A 335 -2.16 2.16 -28.96
N GLY A 336 -2.83 3.08 -29.64
CA GLY A 336 -2.19 4.24 -30.27
C GLY A 336 -1.47 3.96 -31.59
N PHE A 337 -1.48 2.72 -32.08
CA PHE A 337 -1.02 2.38 -33.43
C PHE A 337 -2.20 2.51 -34.38
N VAL A 338 -2.24 3.61 -35.15
CA VAL A 338 -3.26 3.87 -36.18
C VAL A 338 -3.03 2.97 -37.38
#